data_AF-A0A3A8KIJ2-F1
#
_entry.id   AF-A0A3A8KIJ2-F1
#
_cell.length_a   1.000
_cell.length_b   1.000
_cell.length_c   1.000
_cell.angle_alpha   90.00
_cell.angle_beta   90.00
_cell.angle_gamma   90.00
#
_symmetry.space_group_name_H-M   'P 1'
#
loop_
_entity.id
_entity.type
_entity.pdbx_description
1 polymer ?
#
loop_
_entity_poly.entity_id
_entity_poly.type
_entity_poly.pdbx_seq_one_letter_code
_entity_poly.pdbx_strand_id
1 'polypeptide(L)'
;GEHGWEHRRRRPEGTVLYEAVRDNLATFLAEASEVGRGLPRYVERDFTRYLECGVLAHGFARVRCESCKDELLVAFSCKGRGVCPSCNAKRA
;
A
#
# COMPACT_ATOMS: atom_id res chain seq x y z
N GLY A 1 28.88 -11.77 13.75
CA GLY A 1 28.01 -12.88 13.32
C GLY A 1 27.05 -12.32 12.32
N GLU A 2 27.14 -12.76 11.08
CA GLU A 2 26.31 -12.29 9.97
C GLU A 2 24.87 -12.77 10.20
N HIS A 3 23.99 -11.86 10.61
CA HIS A 3 22.57 -12.18 10.78
C HIS A 3 21.88 -12.08 9.42
N GLY A 4 21.97 -13.18 8.66
CA GLY A 4 21.50 -13.32 7.29
C GLY A 4 19.98 -13.41 7.13
N TRP A 5 19.29 -12.26 7.17
CA TRP A 5 18.01 -12.08 6.48
C TRP A 5 17.98 -10.69 5.86
N GLU A 6 18.36 -10.57 4.59
CA GLU A 6 18.19 -9.32 3.83
C GLU A 6 16.68 -9.08 3.61
N HIS A 7 16.02 -8.40 4.56
CA HIS A 7 14.65 -7.98 4.39
C HIS A 7 14.60 -6.85 3.36
N ARG A 8 14.25 -7.19 2.12
CA ARG A 8 14.00 -6.17 1.09
C ARG A 8 12.62 -5.57 1.27
N ARG A 9 12.58 -4.30 1.71
CA ARG A 9 11.34 -3.53 1.78
C ARG A 9 10.67 -3.47 0.41
N ARG A 10 9.36 -3.68 0.37
CA ARG A 10 8.55 -3.41 -0.84
C ARG A 10 8.55 -1.91 -1.16
N ARG A 11 8.53 -1.58 -2.45
CA ARG A 11 8.39 -0.22 -2.96
C ARG A 11 7.18 -0.15 -3.90
N PRO A 12 5.95 -0.19 -3.36
CA PRO A 12 4.74 -0.12 -4.19
C PRO A 12 4.75 1.10 -5.11
N GLU A 13 5.38 2.20 -4.67
CA GLU A 13 5.49 3.47 -5.38
C GLU A 13 6.16 3.35 -6.77
N GLY A 14 6.93 2.30 -7.01
CA GLY A 14 7.59 2.01 -8.28
C GLY A 14 6.92 0.89 -9.09
N THR A 15 5.67 0.55 -8.80
CA THR A 15 4.91 -0.46 -9.56
C THR A 15 3.95 0.21 -10.53
N VAL A 16 3.77 -0.40 -11.72
CA VAL A 16 2.87 0.12 -12.77
C VAL A 16 1.44 0.34 -12.26
N LEU A 17 0.92 -0.59 -11.45
CA LEU A 17 -0.43 -0.44 -10.88
C LEU A 17 -0.52 0.75 -9.92
N TYR A 18 0.50 0.98 -9.11
CA TYR A 18 0.50 2.11 -8.17
C TYR A 18 0.52 3.43 -8.92
N GLU A 19 1.39 3.56 -9.92
CA GLU A 19 1.47 4.75 -10.77
C GLU A 19 0.14 5.00 -11.48
N ALA A 20 -0.44 3.97 -12.12
CA ALA A 20 -1.72 4.09 -12.80
C ALA A 20 -2.84 4.57 -11.85
N VAL A 21 -2.95 4.01 -10.65
CA VAL A 21 -3.97 4.45 -9.67
C VAL A 21 -3.66 5.86 -9.17
N ARG A 22 -2.41 6.15 -8.79
CA ARG A 22 -2.00 7.46 -8.26
C ARG A 22 -2.34 8.57 -9.25
N ASP A 23 -2.05 8.35 -10.53
CA ASP A 23 -2.14 9.37 -11.55
C ASP A 23 -3.58 9.56 -12.06
N ASN A 24 -4.45 8.55 -11.92
CA ASN A 24 -5.80 8.56 -12.52
C ASN A 24 -6.95 8.55 -11.51
N LEU A 25 -6.73 8.27 -10.22
CA LEU A 25 -7.82 8.10 -9.25
C LEU A 25 -8.72 9.33 -9.14
N ALA A 26 -8.14 10.54 -9.10
CA ALA A 26 -8.91 11.77 -8.99
C ALA A 26 -9.83 11.99 -10.20
N THR A 27 -9.29 11.82 -11.42
CA THR A 27 -10.07 11.89 -12.67
C THR A 27 -11.18 10.86 -12.69
N PHE A 28 -10.86 9.60 -12.36
CA PHE A 28 -11.82 8.51 -12.33
C PHE A 28 -12.98 8.79 -11.37
N LEU A 29 -12.70 9.31 -10.17
CA LEU A 29 -13.74 9.64 -9.20
C LEU A 29 -14.62 10.81 -9.67
N ALA A 30 -14.02 11.83 -10.29
CA ALA A 30 -14.74 12.98 -10.83
C ALA A 30 -15.65 12.58 -12.01
N GLU A 31 -15.16 11.77 -12.95
CA GLU A 31 -15.99 11.28 -14.06
C GLU A 31 -17.12 10.40 -13.56
N ALA A 32 -16.86 9.56 -12.56
CA ALA A 32 -17.88 8.66 -12.03
C ALA A 32 -18.97 9.38 -11.22
N SER A 33 -18.68 10.56 -10.62
CA SER A 33 -19.72 11.36 -9.96
C SER A 33 -20.70 11.98 -10.94
N GLU A 34 -20.28 12.23 -12.19
CA GLU A 34 -21.14 12.78 -13.24
C GLU A 34 -22.06 11.72 -13.87
N VAL A 35 -21.77 10.43 -13.67
CA VAL A 35 -22.51 9.33 -14.30
C VAL A 35 -23.47 8.65 -13.30
N GLY A 36 -24.77 8.95 -13.46
CA GLY A 36 -25.85 8.21 -12.82
C GLY A 36 -25.83 8.30 -11.28
N ARG A 37 -25.73 7.15 -10.60
CA ARG A 37 -25.83 7.06 -9.13
C ARG A 37 -24.48 7.22 -8.40
N GLY A 38 -23.39 7.47 -9.13
CA GLY A 38 -22.03 7.49 -8.58
C GLY A 38 -21.49 6.11 -8.18
N LEU A 39 -20.24 6.08 -7.71
CA LEU A 39 -19.59 4.85 -7.22
C LEU A 39 -19.99 4.54 -5.77
N PRO A 40 -20.02 3.25 -5.39
CA PRO A 40 -20.10 2.88 -3.99
C PRO A 40 -18.93 3.47 -3.19
N ARG A 41 -19.20 3.97 -1.97
CA ARG A 41 -18.19 4.57 -1.08
C ARG A 41 -16.96 3.72 -0.81
N TYR A 42 -17.08 2.39 -0.92
CA TYR A 42 -15.95 1.50 -0.71
C TYR A 42 -14.88 1.63 -1.81
N VAL A 43 -15.24 2.08 -3.01
CA VAL A 43 -14.32 2.14 -4.16
C VAL A 43 -13.22 3.17 -3.90
N GLU A 44 -13.60 4.41 -3.62
CA GLU A 44 -12.65 5.48 -3.25
C GLU A 44 -11.81 5.07 -2.04
N ARG A 45 -12.46 4.61 -0.97
CA ARG A 45 -11.78 4.17 0.26
C ARG A 45 -10.72 3.11 -0.02
N ASP A 46 -11.02 2.11 -0.84
CA ASP A 46 -10.12 0.99 -1.10
C ASP A 46 -8.94 1.40 -1.99
N PHE A 47 -9.14 2.30 -2.96
CA PHE A 47 -8.06 2.87 -3.76
C PHE A 47 -7.15 3.79 -2.93
N THR A 48 -7.72 4.68 -2.10
CA THR A 48 -6.94 5.54 -1.21
C THR A 48 -6.09 4.69 -0.25
N ARG A 49 -6.70 3.68 0.40
CA ARG A 49 -5.97 2.75 1.27
C ARG A 49 -4.89 1.94 0.53
N TYR A 50 -5.09 1.65 -0.76
CA TYR A 50 -4.07 1.00 -1.57
C TYR A 50 -2.86 1.91 -1.80
N LEU A 51 -3.08 3.20 -2.12
CA LEU A 51 -2.00 4.18 -2.33
C LEU A 51 -1.17 4.44 -1.07
N GLU A 52 -1.75 4.24 0.12
CA GLU A 52 -1.04 4.32 1.39
C GLU A 52 -0.30 3.02 1.76
N CYS A 53 -0.76 1.88 1.24
CA CYS A 53 -0.31 0.56 1.67
C CYS A 53 1.16 0.31 1.32
N GLY A 54 1.99 0.11 2.35
CA GLY A 54 3.39 -0.22 2.19
C GLY A 54 4.30 0.99 1.96
N VAL A 55 3.78 2.22 2.03
CA VAL A 55 4.51 3.48 1.84
C VAL A 55 4.90 4.07 3.19
N LEU A 56 6.20 4.39 3.39
CA LEU A 56 6.69 4.87 4.69
C LEU A 56 6.09 6.23 5.11
N ALA A 57 5.78 7.10 4.15
CA ALA A 57 5.17 8.41 4.42
C ALA A 57 3.79 8.30 5.11
N HIS A 58 3.11 7.16 4.97
CA HIS A 58 1.80 6.90 5.57
C HIS A 58 1.88 6.08 6.87
N GLY A 59 3.09 5.86 7.40
CA GLY A 59 3.32 5.22 8.69
C GLY A 59 4.09 3.89 8.63
N PHE A 60 4.86 3.63 9.68
CA PHE A 60 5.70 2.45 9.80
C PHE A 60 5.98 2.09 11.26
N ALA A 61 6.34 0.83 11.49
CA ALA A 61 6.98 0.38 12.72
C ALA A 61 8.50 0.36 12.53
N ARG A 62 9.25 0.78 13.56
CA ARG A 62 10.70 0.59 13.62
C ARG A 62 11.00 -0.64 14.47
N VAL A 63 11.64 -1.63 13.88
CA VAL A 63 12.11 -2.84 14.57
C VAL A 63 13.61 -2.71 14.77
N ARG A 64 14.08 -2.88 15.99
CA ARG A 64 15.51 -2.81 16.34
C ARG A 64 15.93 -4.09 17.05
N CYS A 65 17.04 -4.68 16.62
CA CYS A 65 17.63 -5.79 17.35
C CYS A 65 18.39 -5.28 18.58
N GLU A 66 18.16 -5.86 19.75
CA GLU A 66 18.84 -5.41 20.96
C GLU A 66 20.32 -5.83 21.03
N SER A 67 20.70 -6.94 20.39
CA SER A 67 22.06 -7.46 20.40
C SER A 67 22.94 -6.81 19.33
N CYS A 68 22.55 -6.85 18.04
CA CYS A 68 23.35 -6.30 16.94
C CYS A 68 23.05 -4.84 16.60
N LYS A 69 21.99 -4.25 17.18
CA LYS A 69 21.53 -2.86 16.94
C LYS A 69 21.02 -2.54 15.54
N ASP A 70 20.95 -3.53 14.63
CA ASP A 70 20.35 -3.35 13.31
C ASP A 70 18.89 -2.88 13.41
N GLU A 71 18.50 -2.03 12.47
CA GLU A 71 17.17 -1.43 12.40
C GLU A 71 16.49 -1.72 11.05
N LEU A 72 15.18 -1.97 11.11
CA LEU A 72 14.32 -2.13 9.96
C LEU A 72 13.08 -1.24 10.10
N LEU A 73 12.70 -0.56 9.01
CA LEU A 73 11.40 0.10 8.91
C LEU A 73 10.39 -0.79 8.19
N VAL A 74 9.29 -1.10 8.86
CA VAL A 74 8.20 -1.91 8.34
C VAL A 74 7.00 -1.02 8.10
N ALA A 75 6.74 -0.69 6.83
CA ALA A 75 5.58 0.11 6.45
C ALA A 75 4.25 -0.61 6.80
N PHE A 76 3.22 0.16 7.14
CA PHE A 76 1.91 -0.41 7.43
C PHE A 76 1.23 -0.95 6.17
N SER A 77 0.40 -1.97 6.36
CA SER A 77 -0.38 -2.60 5.30
C SER A 77 -1.84 -2.24 5.45
N CYS A 78 -2.56 -1.98 4.35
CA CYS A 78 -3.97 -1.59 4.40
C CYS A 78 -4.92 -2.68 4.94
N LYS A 79 -4.47 -3.95 4.99
CA LYS A 79 -5.27 -5.13 5.37
C LYS A 79 -6.57 -5.30 4.55
N GLY A 80 -6.69 -4.59 3.43
CA GLY A 80 -7.86 -4.63 2.56
C GLY A 80 -7.94 -5.89 1.71
N ARG A 81 -9.12 -6.15 1.15
CA ARG A 81 -9.43 -7.29 0.27
C ARG A 81 -9.85 -6.85 -1.14
N GLY A 82 -9.43 -5.65 -1.54
CA GLY A 82 -9.74 -5.07 -2.84
C GLY A 82 -8.53 -5.06 -3.76
N VAL A 83 -8.23 -3.90 -4.31
CA VAL A 83 -7.25 -3.68 -5.37
C VAL A 83 -5.79 -3.89 -4.97
N CYS A 84 -5.47 -3.98 -3.67
CA CYS A 84 -4.09 -4.08 -3.19
C CYS A 84 -3.53 -5.50 -3.37
N PRO A 85 -2.62 -5.76 -4.32
CA PRO A 85 -2.11 -7.12 -4.58
C PRO A 85 -1.34 -7.70 -3.39
N SER A 86 -0.68 -6.84 -2.60
CA SER A 86 0.13 -7.25 -1.45
C SER A 86 -0.70 -7.76 -0.26
N CYS A 87 -1.96 -7.30 -0.14
CA CYS A 87 -2.86 -7.66 0.96
C CYS A 87 -3.92 -8.66 0.52
N ASN A 88 -4.29 -8.66 -0.77
CA ASN A 88 -5.26 -9.58 -1.34
C ASN A 88 -4.71 -11.02 -1.46
N ALA A 89 -3.38 -11.18 -1.57
CA ALA A 89 -2.71 -12.47 -1.78
C ALA A 89 -2.65 -13.43 -0.56
N LYS A 90 -3.23 -13.10 0.61
CA LYS A 90 -3.18 -13.98 1.81
C LYS A 90 -4.16 -15.16 1.78
N ARG A 91 -4.51 -15.66 0.60
CA ARG A 91 -5.17 -16.95 0.37
C ARG A 91 -4.59 -17.60 -0.88
N ALA A 92 -3.42 -18.18 -0.73
CA ALA A 92 -2.98 -19.38 -1.44
C ALA A 92 -2.37 -20.30 -0.39
#